data_AF-A0A6J4N6L0-F1
#
_entry.id   AF-A0A6J4N6L0-F1
#
_cell.length_a   1.000
_cell.length_b   1.000
_cell.length_c   1.000
_cell.angle_alpha   90.00
_cell.angle_beta   90.00
_cell.angle_gamma   90.00
#
_symmetry.space_group_name_H-M   'P 1'
#
loop_
_entity.id
_entity.type
_entity.pdbx_description
1 polymer ?
#
loop_
_entity_poly.entity_id
_entity_poly.type
_entity_poly.pdbx_seq_one_letter_code
_entity_poly.pdbx_strand_id
1 'polypeptide(L)'
;MGLLDRYRPTVADEWKPATFGACVCIDHVDTLLDARIPVADGAGPEDIPATVLVADLVTSGALTILPSPNELYVVAPSTQERRGPFHWRVVTDAALEQFSRADAPVQLDDVLFLQPGVESVLWVGDRTVLAVAAPRLCIRGLQGAVVRALLNPRLRTSA
;
A
#
# COMPACT_ATOMS: atom_id res chain seq x y z
N MET A 1 7.84 32.96 -27.22
CA MET A 1 7.48 31.58 -26.81
C MET A 1 8.27 30.64 -27.68
N GLY A 2 9.05 29.75 -27.08
CA GLY A 2 10.03 28.93 -27.81
C GLY A 2 9.43 27.64 -28.35
N LEU A 3 9.99 27.11 -29.45
CA LEU A 3 9.64 25.81 -30.07
C LEU A 3 9.72 24.60 -29.11
N LEU A 4 10.23 24.77 -27.90
CA LEU A 4 10.34 23.74 -26.87
C LEU A 4 9.17 23.79 -25.85
N ASP A 5 8.43 24.89 -25.75
CA ASP A 5 7.28 25.03 -24.84
C ASP A 5 6.12 24.10 -25.24
N ARG A 6 6.00 23.74 -26.52
CA ARG A 6 5.01 22.78 -27.05
C ARG A 6 5.28 21.32 -26.70
N TYR A 7 6.50 21.01 -26.23
CA TYR A 7 6.88 19.67 -25.77
C TYR A 7 6.96 19.60 -24.24
N ARG A 8 6.68 20.70 -23.52
CA ARG A 8 6.44 20.62 -22.09
C ARG A 8 5.19 19.77 -21.88
N PRO A 9 5.26 18.67 -21.12
CA PRO A 9 4.08 17.94 -20.72
C PRO A 9 3.10 18.95 -20.13
N THR A 10 1.87 18.94 -20.65
CA THR A 10 0.76 19.63 -20.00
C THR A 10 0.76 19.12 -18.56
N VAL A 11 0.94 20.02 -17.58
CA VAL A 11 0.91 19.65 -16.17
C VAL A 11 -0.42 18.94 -15.99
N ALA A 12 -0.37 17.63 -15.75
CA ALA A 12 -1.58 16.84 -15.54
C ALA A 12 -2.36 17.52 -14.40
N ASP A 13 -3.68 17.64 -14.58
CA ASP A 13 -4.56 18.09 -13.51
C ASP A 13 -4.21 17.29 -12.24
N GLU A 14 -4.05 18.00 -11.13
CA GLU A 14 -3.79 17.43 -9.80
C GLU A 14 -4.61 16.14 -9.63
N TRP A 15 -3.93 15.00 -9.43
CA TRP A 15 -4.62 13.73 -9.34
C TRP A 15 -5.60 13.74 -8.17
N LYS A 16 -6.80 13.20 -8.42
CA LYS A 16 -7.83 13.04 -7.40
C LYS A 16 -8.14 11.57 -7.20
N PRO A 17 -8.26 11.12 -5.94
CA PRO A 17 -8.76 9.79 -5.62
C PRO A 17 -10.04 9.45 -6.36
N ALA A 18 -10.10 8.25 -6.95
CA ALA A 18 -11.34 7.73 -7.50
C ALA A 18 -12.39 7.60 -6.38
N THR A 19 -13.61 8.06 -6.63
CA THR A 19 -14.73 7.92 -5.69
C THR A 19 -15.38 6.54 -5.80
N PHE A 20 -16.16 6.17 -4.79
CA PHE A 20 -16.96 4.95 -4.83
C PHE A 20 -17.88 4.95 -6.08
N GLY A 21 -17.90 3.84 -6.81
CA GLY A 21 -18.65 3.71 -8.07
C GLY A 21 -17.92 4.21 -9.32
N ALA A 22 -16.87 5.03 -9.16
CA ALA A 22 -15.97 5.45 -10.25
C ALA A 22 -14.61 4.72 -10.21
N CYS A 23 -14.30 4.02 -9.12
CA CYS A 23 -13.09 3.23 -8.98
C CYS A 23 -13.18 1.87 -9.71
N VAL A 24 -12.02 1.32 -10.08
CA VAL A 24 -11.89 0.02 -10.76
C VAL A 24 -11.57 -1.12 -9.79
N CYS A 25 -11.92 -0.96 -8.53
CA CYS A 25 -11.60 -1.90 -7.47
C CYS A 25 -12.29 -3.25 -7.73
N ILE A 26 -11.54 -4.35 -7.60
CA ILE A 26 -12.16 -5.69 -7.60
C ILE A 26 -13.02 -5.85 -6.35
N ASP A 27 -12.46 -5.48 -5.20
CA ASP A 27 -13.14 -5.50 -3.91
C ASP A 27 -12.80 -4.26 -3.10
N HIS A 28 -13.68 -3.95 -2.15
CA HIS A 28 -13.43 -2.99 -1.09
C HIS A 28 -13.19 -3.72 0.23
N VAL A 29 -12.48 -3.06 1.15
CA VAL A 29 -12.21 -3.58 2.50
C VAL A 29 -13.49 -4.01 3.23
N ASP A 30 -14.64 -3.40 2.93
CA ASP A 30 -15.95 -3.76 3.47
C ASP A 30 -16.29 -5.25 3.30
N THR A 31 -15.82 -5.87 2.22
CA THR A 31 -16.05 -7.30 1.93
C THR A 31 -15.13 -8.24 2.72
N LEU A 32 -14.12 -7.68 3.41
CA LEU A 32 -13.06 -8.41 4.10
C LEU A 32 -13.05 -8.14 5.61
N LEU A 33 -14.00 -7.37 6.15
CA LEU A 33 -14.00 -6.95 7.56
C LEU A 33 -14.01 -8.14 8.54
N ASP A 34 -14.67 -9.23 8.18
CA ASP A 34 -14.75 -10.45 8.99
C ASP A 34 -13.53 -11.37 8.85
N ALA A 35 -12.61 -11.05 7.93
CA ALA A 35 -11.40 -11.84 7.72
C ALA A 35 -10.41 -11.66 8.89
N ARG A 36 -9.68 -12.73 9.19
CA ARG A 36 -8.64 -12.74 10.22
C ARG A 36 -7.27 -12.84 9.56
N ILE A 37 -6.43 -11.85 9.80
CA ILE A 37 -5.05 -11.80 9.33
C ILE A 37 -4.18 -12.53 10.37
N PRO A 38 -3.47 -13.61 9.99
CA PRO A 38 -2.53 -14.26 10.90
C PRO A 38 -1.35 -13.34 11.20
N VAL A 39 -0.93 -13.31 12.47
CA VAL A 39 0.31 -12.66 12.90
C VAL A 39 1.48 -13.59 12.56
N ALA A 40 2.64 -13.03 12.22
CA ALA A 40 3.84 -13.81 11.99
C ALA A 40 4.35 -14.41 13.32
N ASP A 41 4.76 -15.69 13.29
CA ASP A 41 5.27 -16.35 14.50
C ASP A 41 6.48 -15.60 15.06
N GLY A 42 6.40 -15.25 16.35
CA GLY A 42 7.44 -14.47 17.04
C GLY A 42 7.47 -12.98 16.69
N ALA A 43 6.52 -12.48 15.90
CA ALA A 43 6.40 -11.07 15.57
C ALA A 43 5.47 -10.37 16.57
N GLY A 44 6.08 -9.82 17.64
CA GLY A 44 5.40 -8.96 18.61
C GLY A 44 5.52 -9.45 20.06
N PRO A 45 5.12 -8.62 21.05
CA PRO A 45 5.04 -9.00 22.45
C PRO A 45 4.14 -10.22 22.67
N GLU A 46 4.38 -10.98 23.75
CA GLU A 46 3.69 -12.24 24.08
C GLU A 46 2.15 -12.13 24.15
N ASP A 47 1.63 -10.90 24.28
CA ASP A 47 0.19 -10.59 24.41
C ASP A 47 -0.55 -10.35 23.08
N ILE A 48 0.11 -10.45 21.92
CA ILE A 48 -0.57 -10.27 20.63
C ILE A 48 -1.36 -11.55 20.25
N PRO A 49 -2.65 -11.44 19.89
CA PRO A 49 -3.42 -12.59 19.45
C PRO A 49 -2.82 -13.20 18.17
N ALA A 50 -2.89 -14.52 18.04
CA ALA A 50 -2.39 -15.25 16.85
C ALA A 50 -2.99 -14.75 15.51
N THR A 51 -4.15 -14.11 15.56
CA THR A 51 -4.79 -13.46 14.41
C THR A 51 -5.43 -12.14 14.81
N VAL A 52 -5.42 -11.17 13.91
CA VAL A 52 -6.08 -9.87 14.05
C VAL A 52 -7.27 -9.79 13.09
N LEU A 53 -8.42 -9.30 13.55
CA LEU A 53 -9.59 -9.09 12.69
C LEU A 53 -9.36 -7.84 11.82
N VAL A 54 -9.73 -7.91 10.53
CA VAL A 54 -9.59 -6.77 9.62
C VAL A 54 -10.38 -5.56 10.10
N ALA A 55 -11.58 -5.76 10.65
CA ALA A 55 -12.36 -4.69 11.26
C ALA A 55 -11.58 -3.93 12.36
N ASP A 56 -10.87 -4.64 13.23
CA ASP A 56 -10.08 -4.03 14.30
C ASP A 56 -8.90 -3.22 13.73
N LEU A 57 -8.24 -3.74 12.69
CA LEU A 57 -7.15 -3.04 12.01
C LEU A 57 -7.61 -1.72 11.36
N VAL A 58 -8.81 -1.72 10.76
CA VAL A 58 -9.39 -0.54 10.11
C VAL A 58 -9.86 0.48 11.15
N THR A 59 -10.59 0.04 12.18
CA THR A 59 -11.17 0.92 13.20
C THR A 59 -10.12 1.53 14.13
N SER A 60 -9.03 0.81 14.42
CA SER A 60 -7.91 1.32 15.20
C SER A 60 -7.04 2.35 14.47
N GLY A 61 -7.17 2.45 13.14
CA GLY A 61 -6.31 3.29 12.31
C GLY A 61 -4.94 2.68 12.01
N ALA A 62 -4.66 1.45 12.44
CA ALA A 62 -3.42 0.73 12.15
C ALA A 62 -3.20 0.50 10.64
N LEU A 63 -4.29 0.48 9.84
CA LEU A 63 -4.23 0.55 8.39
C LEU A 63 -4.72 1.92 7.89
N THR A 64 -3.84 2.93 7.98
CA THR A 64 -4.13 4.28 7.50
C THR A 64 -3.64 4.47 6.07
N ILE A 65 -4.56 4.88 5.19
CA ILE A 65 -4.26 5.20 3.78
C ILE A 65 -4.55 6.69 3.53
N LEU A 66 -3.55 7.40 3.05
CA LEU A 66 -3.65 8.83 2.74
C LEU A 66 -3.42 9.07 1.25
N PRO A 67 -4.23 9.91 0.59
CA PRO A 67 -3.96 10.31 -0.77
C PRO A 67 -2.70 11.19 -0.86
N SER A 68 -2.06 11.15 -2.02
CA SER A 68 -0.96 12.03 -2.43
C SER A 68 -1.46 12.90 -3.60
N PRO A 69 -2.22 13.98 -3.32
CA PRO A 69 -2.96 14.73 -4.35
C PRO A 69 -2.05 15.33 -5.44
N ASN A 70 -0.81 15.68 -5.09
CA ASN A 70 0.16 16.23 -6.04
C ASN A 70 1.00 15.19 -6.78
N GLU A 71 0.62 13.91 -6.76
CA GLU A 71 1.40 12.78 -7.31
C GLU A 71 2.83 12.73 -6.74
N LEU A 72 3.10 11.79 -5.83
CA LEU A 72 4.41 11.70 -5.20
C LEU A 72 5.42 11.08 -6.17
N TYR A 73 6.53 11.78 -6.42
CA TYR A 73 7.72 11.19 -7.04
C TYR A 73 8.81 11.03 -5.99
N VAL A 74 9.44 9.87 -5.97
CA VAL A 74 10.50 9.53 -5.01
C VAL A 74 11.79 9.35 -5.78
N VAL A 75 12.86 10.00 -5.34
CA VAL A 75 14.20 9.80 -5.88
C VAL A 75 14.87 8.69 -5.07
N ALA A 76 15.20 7.58 -5.71
CA ALA A 76 15.87 6.47 -5.06
C ALA A 76 17.29 6.90 -4.62
N PRO A 77 17.67 6.78 -3.33
CA PRO A 77 18.95 7.29 -2.85
C PRO A 77 20.17 6.68 -3.55
N SER A 78 20.10 5.39 -3.88
CA SER A 78 21.20 4.62 -4.46
C SER A 78 21.36 4.81 -5.97
N THR A 79 20.27 4.95 -6.72
CA THR A 79 20.29 5.02 -8.19
C THR A 79 20.07 6.44 -8.74
N GLN A 80 19.64 7.39 -7.90
CA GLN A 80 19.17 8.72 -8.30
C GLN A 80 18.02 8.68 -9.32
N GLU A 81 17.37 7.52 -9.46
CA GLU A 81 16.25 7.31 -10.35
C GLU A 81 14.98 7.91 -9.74
N ARG A 82 14.27 8.69 -10.54
CA ARG A 82 12.94 9.21 -10.17
C ARG A 82 11.89 8.15 -10.42
N ARG A 83 11.23 7.69 -9.35
CA ARG A 83 10.14 6.70 -9.38
C ARG A 83 8.79 7.35 -9.05
N GLY A 84 7.72 6.83 -9.61
CA GLY A 84 6.35 7.35 -9.47
C GLY A 84 5.68 7.62 -10.83
N PRO A 85 4.50 8.24 -10.85
CA PRO A 85 3.81 8.86 -9.72
C PRO A 85 3.18 7.86 -8.73
N PHE A 86 3.36 8.10 -7.44
CA PHE A 86 2.66 7.39 -6.36
C PHE A 86 1.46 8.22 -5.89
N HIS A 87 0.30 7.59 -5.91
CA HIS A 87 -1.00 8.23 -5.66
C HIS A 87 -1.42 8.10 -4.19
N TRP A 88 -0.87 7.12 -3.49
CA TRP A 88 -1.26 6.77 -2.13
C TRP A 88 -0.06 6.57 -1.22
N ARG A 89 -0.27 6.84 0.07
CA ARG A 89 0.65 6.52 1.16
C ARG A 89 -0.08 5.60 2.13
N VAL A 90 0.44 4.40 2.34
CA VAL A 90 0.02 3.51 3.42
C VAL A 90 0.96 3.76 4.58
N VAL A 91 0.43 4.33 5.67
CA VAL A 91 1.19 4.62 6.88
C VAL A 91 1.11 3.39 7.77
N THR A 92 2.26 2.86 8.16
CA THR A 92 2.33 1.53 8.76
C THR A 92 2.71 1.54 10.24
N ASP A 93 3.19 2.65 10.82
CA ASP A 93 3.59 2.84 12.23
C ASP A 93 4.06 1.55 12.95
N ALA A 94 4.89 0.75 12.27
CA ALA A 94 5.30 -0.63 12.64
C ALA A 94 4.16 -1.68 12.81
N ALA A 95 2.89 -1.28 12.88
CA ALA A 95 1.73 -2.15 13.04
C ALA A 95 1.58 -3.20 11.92
N LEU A 96 2.07 -2.94 10.70
CA LEU A 96 2.02 -3.94 9.62
C LEU A 96 3.16 -4.96 9.68
N GLU A 97 4.27 -4.65 10.36
CA GLU A 97 5.44 -5.53 10.42
C GLU A 97 5.11 -6.85 11.13
N GLN A 98 4.20 -6.82 12.11
CA GLN A 98 3.75 -8.01 12.83
C GLN A 98 3.11 -9.09 11.94
N PHE A 99 2.68 -8.74 10.72
CA PHE A 99 2.04 -9.70 9.80
C PHE A 99 3.02 -10.37 8.84
N SER A 100 4.30 -10.01 8.88
CA SER A 100 5.34 -10.50 7.98
C SER A 100 6.63 -10.82 8.73
N ARG A 101 7.40 -11.79 8.24
CA ARG A 101 8.76 -12.03 8.74
C ARG A 101 9.79 -11.33 7.85
N ALA A 102 10.87 -10.85 8.47
CA ALA A 102 11.99 -10.25 7.74
C ALA A 102 12.72 -11.26 6.84
N ASP A 103 12.72 -12.55 7.21
CA ASP A 103 13.31 -13.67 6.47
C ASP A 103 12.32 -14.38 5.53
N ALA A 104 11.10 -13.85 5.37
CA ALA A 104 10.12 -14.44 4.47
C ALA A 104 10.56 -14.33 3.00
N PRO A 105 10.25 -15.34 2.15
CA PRO A 105 10.67 -15.37 0.75
C PRO A 105 10.00 -14.29 -0.11
N VAL A 106 8.96 -13.63 0.39
CA VAL A 106 8.29 -12.49 -0.25
C VAL A 106 7.99 -11.44 0.81
N GLN A 107 8.08 -10.17 0.43
CA GLN A 107 7.78 -9.04 1.30
C GLN A 107 6.41 -8.43 0.97
N LEU A 108 5.89 -7.58 1.86
CA LEU A 108 4.55 -6.97 1.71
C LEU A 108 4.43 -6.19 0.40
N ASP A 109 5.47 -5.45 0.02
CA ASP A 109 5.53 -4.69 -1.22
C ASP A 109 5.44 -5.57 -2.46
N ASP A 110 6.09 -6.74 -2.46
CA ASP A 110 6.01 -7.71 -3.56
C ASP A 110 4.57 -8.21 -3.74
N VAL A 111 3.92 -8.59 -2.64
CA VAL A 111 2.57 -9.15 -2.69
C VAL A 111 1.52 -8.07 -3.01
N LEU A 112 1.73 -6.84 -2.51
CA LEU A 112 0.86 -5.72 -2.82
C LEU A 112 0.97 -5.31 -4.29
N PHE A 113 2.18 -5.33 -4.86
CA PHE A 113 2.39 -5.06 -6.29
C PHE A 113 1.62 -6.01 -7.20
N LEU A 114 1.41 -7.26 -6.77
CA LEU A 114 0.62 -8.24 -7.50
C LEU A 114 -0.90 -8.03 -7.39
N GLN A 115 -1.36 -7.07 -6.57
CA GLN A 115 -2.80 -6.82 -6.43
C GLN A 115 -3.34 -6.05 -7.64
N PRO A 116 -4.53 -6.40 -8.15
CA PRO A 116 -5.11 -5.73 -9.30
C PRO A 116 -5.32 -4.22 -9.09
N GLY A 117 -4.86 -3.43 -10.07
CA GLY A 117 -4.93 -1.98 -10.03
C GLY A 117 -3.77 -1.30 -9.29
N VAL A 118 -2.84 -2.07 -8.72
CA VAL A 118 -1.55 -1.58 -8.22
C VAL A 118 -0.52 -1.66 -9.36
N GLU A 119 0.12 -0.53 -9.65
CA GLU A 119 1.07 -0.37 -10.76
C GLU A 119 2.51 -0.31 -10.27
N SER A 120 2.73 0.15 -9.03
CA SER A 120 4.05 0.21 -8.41
C SER A 120 3.91 0.37 -6.90
N VAL A 121 4.89 -0.14 -6.16
CA VAL A 121 4.98 -0.07 -4.71
C VAL A 121 6.42 0.25 -4.31
N LEU A 122 6.61 1.13 -3.34
CA LEU A 122 7.94 1.50 -2.85
C LEU A 122 7.89 1.86 -1.37
N TRP A 123 8.80 1.30 -0.58
CA TRP A 123 9.05 1.76 0.79
C TRP A 123 9.79 3.10 0.79
N VAL A 124 9.29 4.06 1.57
CA VAL A 124 9.92 5.36 1.82
C VAL A 124 10.01 5.64 3.32
N GLY A 125 10.93 6.54 3.70
CA GLY A 125 11.09 6.97 5.10
C GLY A 125 11.45 5.81 6.04
N ASP A 126 12.53 5.09 5.75
CA ASP A 126 13.01 3.97 6.58
C ASP A 126 11.95 2.89 6.87
N ARG A 127 11.22 2.47 5.82
CA ARG A 127 10.14 1.46 5.87
C ARG A 127 8.91 1.84 6.71
N THR A 128 8.72 3.12 7.03
CA THR A 128 7.52 3.59 7.77
C THR A 128 6.32 3.91 6.88
N VAL A 129 6.56 4.16 5.59
CA VAL A 129 5.50 4.51 4.63
C VAL A 129 5.68 3.71 3.35
N LEU A 130 4.58 3.11 2.90
CA LEU A 130 4.51 2.45 1.61
C LEU A 130 3.86 3.40 0.59
N ALA A 131 4.64 3.88 -0.36
CA ALA A 131 4.15 4.66 -1.49
C ALA A 131 3.59 3.72 -2.56
N VAL A 132 2.35 3.96 -2.99
CA VAL A 132 1.64 3.06 -3.91
C VAL A 132 1.09 3.83 -5.12
N ALA A 133 1.43 3.36 -6.32
CA ALA A 133 0.86 3.84 -7.57
C ALA A 133 -0.37 2.99 -7.87
N ALA A 134 -1.55 3.57 -7.64
CA ALA A 134 -2.83 2.93 -7.92
C ALA A 134 -3.88 3.99 -8.27
N PRO A 135 -3.74 4.66 -9.44
CA PRO A 135 -4.48 5.89 -9.76
C PRO A 135 -6.00 5.69 -9.81
N ARG A 136 -6.45 4.47 -10.10
CA ARG A 136 -7.87 4.13 -10.32
C ARG A 136 -8.54 3.40 -9.16
N LEU A 137 -7.79 3.11 -8.08
CA LEU A 137 -8.38 2.55 -6.86
C LEU A 137 -8.92 3.70 -6.00
N CYS A 138 -10.03 3.46 -5.30
CA CYS A 138 -10.44 4.32 -4.20
C CYS A 138 -9.73 3.91 -2.91
N ILE A 139 -9.85 4.73 -1.86
CA ILE A 139 -9.24 4.44 -0.55
C ILE A 139 -9.63 3.06 -0.01
N ARG A 140 -10.92 2.70 -0.10
CA ARG A 140 -11.44 1.40 0.39
C ARG A 140 -10.95 0.22 -0.43
N GLY A 141 -10.74 0.43 -1.73
CA GLY A 141 -10.19 -0.60 -2.61
C GLY A 141 -8.71 -0.82 -2.38
N LEU A 142 -7.95 0.26 -2.12
CA LEU A 142 -6.56 0.11 -1.74
C LEU A 142 -6.42 -0.54 -0.35
N GLN A 143 -7.28 -0.21 0.62
CA GLN A 143 -7.34 -0.95 1.89
C GLN A 143 -7.61 -2.44 1.66
N GLY A 144 -8.57 -2.77 0.77
CA GLY A 144 -8.83 -4.15 0.38
C GLY A 144 -7.62 -4.85 -0.24
N ALA A 145 -6.89 -4.18 -1.13
CA ALA A 145 -5.66 -4.70 -1.73
C ALA A 145 -4.57 -4.97 -0.67
N VAL A 146 -4.36 -4.03 0.27
CA VAL A 146 -3.40 -4.24 1.37
C VAL A 146 -3.82 -5.41 2.25
N VAL A 147 -5.10 -5.53 2.62
CA VAL A 147 -5.61 -6.66 3.40
C VAL A 147 -5.41 -7.99 2.65
N ARG A 148 -5.70 -8.05 1.35
CA ARG A 148 -5.44 -9.25 0.54
C ARG A 148 -3.95 -9.60 0.50
N ALA A 149 -3.08 -8.60 0.43
CA ALA A 149 -1.65 -8.83 0.51
C ALA A 149 -1.25 -9.40 1.88
N LEU A 150 -1.75 -8.83 2.98
CA LEU A 150 -1.51 -9.32 4.35
C LEU A 150 -2.04 -10.74 4.57
N LEU A 151 -3.15 -11.12 3.92
CA LEU A 151 -3.69 -12.48 3.98
C LEU A 151 -2.82 -13.51 3.25
N ASN A 152 -1.84 -13.10 2.44
CA ASN A 152 -0.96 -14.03 1.75
C ASN A 152 -0.06 -14.78 2.76
N PRO A 153 -0.16 -16.13 2.84
CA PRO A 153 0.58 -16.91 3.83
C PRO A 153 2.10 -16.83 3.64
N ARG A 154 2.58 -16.52 2.43
CA ARG A 154 4.01 -16.47 2.12
C ARG A 154 4.75 -15.34 2.84
N LEU A 155 4.04 -14.35 3.38
CA LEU A 155 4.62 -13.30 4.22
C LEU A 155 5.11 -13.85 5.58
N ARG A 156 4.65 -15.04 5.99
CA ARG A 156 4.88 -15.59 7.33
C ARG A 156 5.67 -16.89 7.33
N THR A 157 5.81 -17.53 6.18
CA THR A 157 6.62 -18.73 6.04
C THR A 157 8.11 -18.36 6.00
N SER A 158 8.94 -18.98 6.83
CA SER A 158 10.39 -18.93 6.63
C SER A 158 10.75 -19.67 5.34
N ALA A 159 11.81 -19.20 4.67
CA ALA A 159 12.41 -19.90 3.54
C ALA A 159 13.07 -21.23 3.96
#